data_AF-A0A4Y9YT19-F1
#
_entry.id   AF-A0A4Y9YT19-F1
#
_cell.length_a   1.000
_cell.length_b   1.000
_cell.length_c   1.000
_cell.angle_alpha   90.00
_cell.angle_beta   90.00
_cell.angle_gamma   90.00
#
_symmetry.space_group_name_H-M   'P 1'
#
loop_
_entity.id
_entity.type
_entity.pdbx_description
1 polymer ?
#
loop_
_entity_poly.entity_id
_entity_poly.type
_entity_poly.pdbx_seq_one_letter_code
_entity_poly.pdbx_strand_id
1 'polypeptide(L)'
;MATVTARNSKLKRVEPYAATASKKRKFKAATSSSPSNGSSSSSLLELYPNGPWPWRETKREASKRYVHELYPHITPQDDYELSLLLFGGFDKNGTIEEFHEYVTDMLEISWDTNRRMGKKNAIAKLREDAKKQMDGPSFLTGVCTFSSSLFSAHKLTCSHTQMKPLPDQNYVHIRPPPDSQLSMHLWVTSSPNANRWCLDFVRTTTDKAVNTPPNFELHVVPDLKKPWLPCSGMKLTPLCYTFGVQQKDIKPGMETYVLLSGVSCCLVRPGHKNVMFVVPMLPQPTPAYLEDCIIIDFD
;
A
#
# COMPACT_ATOMS: atom_id res chain seq x y z
N MET A 1 -14.62 44.21 -43.80
CA MET A 1 -13.35 43.73 -43.22
C MET A 1 -13.43 43.89 -41.72
N ALA A 2 -13.60 42.79 -40.97
CA ALA A 2 -13.73 42.83 -39.51
C ALA A 2 -12.48 42.22 -38.88
N THR A 3 -11.77 43.04 -38.10
CA THR A 3 -10.49 42.70 -37.48
C THR A 3 -10.73 41.93 -36.20
N VAL A 4 -10.37 40.64 -36.17
CA VAL A 4 -10.47 39.78 -34.98
C VAL A 4 -9.25 40.02 -34.10
N THR A 5 -9.46 40.60 -32.92
CA THR A 5 -8.41 40.83 -31.93
C THR A 5 -8.19 39.58 -31.07
N ALA A 6 -7.03 38.96 -31.18
CA ALA A 6 -6.64 37.81 -30.36
C ALA A 6 -6.35 38.25 -28.92
N ARG A 7 -7.18 37.80 -27.97
CA ARG A 7 -6.92 37.93 -26.52
C ARG A 7 -5.93 36.86 -26.08
N ASN A 8 -4.70 37.29 -25.82
CA ASN A 8 -3.65 36.46 -25.26
C ASN A 8 -3.76 36.48 -23.72
N SER A 9 -4.43 35.48 -23.14
CA SER A 9 -4.53 35.34 -21.68
C SER A 9 -3.45 34.38 -21.17
N LYS A 10 -2.33 34.93 -20.71
CA LYS A 10 -1.33 34.19 -19.95
C LYS A 10 -1.89 33.88 -18.56
N LEU A 11 -2.47 32.70 -18.40
CA LEU A 11 -2.77 32.15 -17.07
C LEU A 11 -1.45 31.91 -16.33
N LYS A 12 -1.28 32.52 -15.16
CA LYS A 12 -0.15 32.26 -14.26
C LYS A 12 -0.20 30.79 -13.83
N ARG A 13 0.80 30.00 -14.26
CA ARG A 13 1.02 28.62 -13.83
C ARG A 13 1.40 28.64 -12.35
N VAL A 14 0.58 28.02 -11.50
CA VAL A 14 0.95 27.73 -10.11
C VAL A 14 1.60 26.36 -10.14
N GLU A 15 2.91 26.29 -9.87
CA GLU A 15 3.70 25.05 -9.80
C GLU A 15 3.45 24.36 -8.45
N PRO A 16 2.63 23.29 -8.37
CA PRO A 16 2.30 22.67 -7.09
C PRO A 16 3.39 21.69 -6.60
N TYR A 17 4.40 21.40 -7.43
CA TYR A 17 5.43 20.37 -7.17
C TYR A 17 6.86 20.91 -7.29
N ALA A 18 7.06 22.22 -7.43
CA ALA A 18 8.40 22.80 -7.37
C ALA A 18 9.08 22.35 -6.07
N ALA A 19 10.34 21.89 -6.17
CA ALA A 19 11.09 21.29 -5.08
C ALA A 19 11.20 22.24 -3.87
N THR A 20 10.28 22.12 -2.91
CA THR A 20 10.41 22.81 -1.63
C THR A 20 11.43 22.07 -0.80
N ALA A 21 12.53 22.74 -0.45
CA ALA A 21 13.57 22.22 0.44
C ALA A 21 12.94 21.66 1.73
N SER A 22 13.17 20.37 1.98
CA SER A 22 12.61 19.65 3.13
C SER A 22 13.16 20.19 4.44
N LYS A 23 12.30 20.81 5.26
CA LYS A 23 12.64 21.20 6.63
C LYS A 23 12.79 19.93 7.48
N LYS A 24 14.04 19.56 7.80
CA LYS A 24 14.36 18.52 8.80
C LYS A 24 13.69 18.86 10.14
N ARG A 25 12.69 18.07 10.55
CA ARG A 25 12.17 18.08 11.93
C ARG A 25 13.18 17.38 12.84
N LYS A 26 13.78 18.11 13.77
CA LYS A 26 14.60 17.56 14.86
C LYS A 26 13.67 16.93 15.90
N PHE A 27 13.72 15.61 16.04
CA PHE A 27 13.15 14.93 17.21
C PHE A 27 14.18 14.91 18.34
N LYS A 28 13.74 15.30 19.54
CA LYS A 28 14.54 15.35 20.75
C LYS A 28 14.41 13.99 21.45
N ALA A 29 15.52 13.25 21.56
CA ALA A 29 15.57 11.98 22.27
C ALA A 29 15.45 12.21 23.78
N ALA A 30 14.59 11.44 24.45
CA ALA A 30 14.57 11.33 25.90
C ALA A 30 15.31 10.05 26.30
N THR A 31 16.28 10.19 27.20
CA THR A 31 17.10 9.11 27.75
C THR A 31 16.49 8.69 29.09
N SER A 32 16.17 7.40 29.26
CA SER A 32 15.98 6.82 30.58
C SER A 32 16.43 5.37 30.60
N SER A 33 17.36 5.08 31.50
CA SER A 33 17.94 3.78 31.79
C SER A 33 17.28 3.13 33.00
N SER A 34 16.97 1.83 32.93
CA SER A 34 17.08 0.84 34.03
C SER A 34 16.82 -0.58 33.52
N PRO A 35 17.49 -1.61 34.06
CA PRO A 35 17.32 -3.01 33.63
C PRO A 35 16.40 -3.79 34.58
N SER A 36 15.40 -4.47 34.03
CA SER A 36 14.70 -5.53 34.75
C SER A 36 14.40 -6.70 33.82
N ASN A 37 15.02 -7.85 34.12
CA ASN A 37 14.73 -9.15 33.53
C ASN A 37 13.30 -9.57 33.94
N GLY A 38 12.40 -9.61 32.97
CA GLY A 38 11.05 -10.11 33.15
C GLY A 38 10.35 -10.23 31.80
N SER A 39 10.10 -11.48 31.38
CA SER A 39 9.36 -11.93 30.20
C SER A 39 8.56 -10.84 29.44
N SER A 40 9.20 -10.24 28.43
CA SER A 40 8.66 -9.11 27.65
C SER A 40 7.67 -9.57 26.59
N SER A 41 6.38 -9.65 26.95
CA SER A 41 5.26 -9.71 26.01
C SER A 41 4.51 -8.35 25.93
N SER A 42 5.25 -7.24 25.99
CA SER A 42 4.68 -5.89 26.20
C SER A 42 5.30 -4.80 25.30
N SER A 43 5.58 -5.06 24.01
CA SER A 43 6.19 -4.01 23.14
C SER A 43 5.47 -3.68 21.84
N LEU A 44 4.29 -4.28 21.57
CA LEU A 44 3.52 -3.91 20.38
C LEU A 44 2.57 -2.73 20.64
N LEU A 45 2.01 -2.60 21.84
CA LEU A 45 1.14 -1.46 22.18
C LEU A 45 1.91 -0.13 22.27
N GLU A 46 3.21 -0.14 22.59
CA GLU A 46 4.04 1.08 22.59
C GLU A 46 4.40 1.60 21.20
N LEU A 47 4.38 0.75 20.17
CA LEU A 47 4.57 1.18 18.78
C LEU A 47 3.30 1.81 18.18
N TYR A 48 2.15 1.59 18.82
CA TYR A 48 0.85 2.09 18.41
C TYR A 48 0.12 2.71 19.61
N PRO A 49 0.71 3.71 20.29
CA PRO A 49 0.04 4.34 21.42
C PRO A 49 -1.28 4.92 20.91
N ASN A 50 -2.33 4.82 21.74
CA ASN A 50 -3.75 5.08 21.48
C ASN A 50 -4.13 6.48 20.94
N GLY A 51 -3.22 7.21 20.32
CA GLY A 51 -3.48 8.39 19.52
C GLY A 51 -3.78 8.07 18.05
N PRO A 52 -4.32 9.05 17.31
CA PRO A 52 -4.49 8.94 15.87
C PRO A 52 -3.12 8.66 15.23
N TRP A 53 -2.95 7.44 14.70
CA TRP A 53 -1.79 6.92 13.96
C TRP A 53 -0.74 7.99 13.63
N PRO A 54 0.45 8.00 14.27
CA PRO A 54 1.48 9.04 14.06
C PRO A 54 2.01 9.09 12.62
N TRP A 55 1.73 8.05 11.81
CA TRP A 55 1.99 7.98 10.38
C TRP A 55 0.80 8.49 9.56
N ARG A 56 0.43 9.77 9.71
CA ARG A 56 -0.45 10.43 8.73
C ARG A 56 0.37 10.98 7.58
N GLU A 57 1.21 10.14 6.98
CA GLU A 57 1.65 10.47 5.63
C GLU A 57 0.39 10.46 4.74
N THR A 58 0.27 11.46 3.88
CA THR A 58 -0.80 11.50 2.87
C THR A 58 -0.46 10.56 1.72
N LYS A 59 -1.46 10.03 1.02
CA LYS A 59 -1.23 9.24 -0.20
C LYS A 59 -0.33 10.00 -1.16
N ARG A 60 -0.51 11.32 -1.26
CA ARG A 60 0.36 12.25 -1.99
C ARG A 60 1.83 12.16 -1.61
N GLU A 61 2.18 12.37 -0.34
CA GLU A 61 3.58 12.36 0.13
C GLU A 61 4.25 11.02 -0.15
N ALA A 62 3.54 9.95 0.18
CA ALA A 62 4.04 8.61 0.02
C ALA A 62 4.23 8.26 -1.47
N SER A 63 3.27 8.65 -2.30
CA SER A 63 3.36 8.48 -3.76
C SER A 63 4.49 9.28 -4.37
N LYS A 64 4.75 10.50 -3.90
CA LYS A 64 5.91 11.28 -4.35
C LYS A 64 7.21 10.54 -4.08
N ARG A 65 7.36 9.89 -2.92
CA ARG A 65 8.54 9.07 -2.61
C ARG A 65 8.70 7.91 -3.59
N TYR A 66 7.63 7.14 -3.81
CA TYR A 66 7.65 6.03 -4.76
C TYR A 66 7.94 6.47 -6.19
N VAL A 67 7.27 7.53 -6.66
CA VAL A 67 7.48 8.04 -8.02
C VAL A 67 8.89 8.59 -8.18
N HIS A 68 9.43 9.28 -7.18
CA HIS A 68 10.83 9.71 -7.22
C HIS A 68 11.79 8.51 -7.33
N GLU A 69 11.54 7.43 -6.59
CA GLU A 69 12.41 6.25 -6.64
C GLU A 69 12.29 5.48 -7.96
N LEU A 70 11.08 5.36 -8.51
CA LEU A 70 10.81 4.59 -9.73
C LEU A 70 11.05 5.38 -11.02
N TYR A 71 10.84 6.69 -10.98
CA TYR A 71 10.87 7.61 -12.12
C TYR A 71 11.61 8.91 -11.74
N PRO A 72 12.90 8.84 -11.37
CA PRO A 72 13.64 10.00 -10.86
C PRO A 72 13.75 11.16 -11.86
N HIS A 73 13.58 10.90 -13.15
CA HIS A 73 13.61 11.86 -14.24
C HIS A 73 12.24 12.47 -14.59
N ILE A 74 11.16 12.02 -13.97
CA ILE A 74 9.80 12.51 -14.23
C ILE A 74 9.30 13.29 -13.02
N THR A 75 8.94 14.55 -13.25
CA THR A 75 8.27 15.39 -12.23
C THR A 75 6.80 15.55 -12.61
N PRO A 76 5.86 14.88 -11.92
CA PRO A 76 4.44 15.02 -12.23
C PRO A 76 3.96 16.45 -11.95
N GLN A 77 3.13 16.98 -12.84
CA GLN A 77 2.62 18.36 -12.75
C GLN A 77 1.45 18.50 -11.78
N ASP A 78 0.67 17.44 -11.59
CA ASP A 78 -0.48 17.39 -10.71
C ASP A 78 -0.73 16.00 -10.11
N ASP A 79 -1.79 15.88 -9.30
CA ASP A 79 -2.17 14.62 -8.64
C ASP A 79 -2.67 13.55 -9.60
N TYR A 80 -3.20 13.96 -10.74
CA TYR A 80 -3.65 13.03 -11.75
C TYR A 80 -2.45 12.36 -12.40
N GLU A 81 -1.45 13.14 -12.82
CA GLU A 81 -0.19 12.60 -13.33
C GLU A 81 0.54 11.74 -12.29
N LEU A 82 0.64 12.22 -11.04
CA LEU A 82 1.23 11.45 -9.94
C LEU A 82 0.49 10.12 -9.76
N SER A 83 -0.84 10.13 -9.85
CA SER A 83 -1.64 8.91 -9.77
C SER A 83 -1.37 7.96 -10.93
N LEU A 84 -1.25 8.45 -12.17
CA LEU A 84 -0.96 7.62 -13.35
C LEU A 84 0.37 6.87 -13.22
N LEU A 85 1.41 7.53 -12.70
CA LEU A 85 2.70 6.88 -12.46
C LEU A 85 2.63 5.76 -11.40
N LEU A 86 1.73 5.87 -10.42
CA LEU A 86 1.47 4.80 -9.44
C LEU A 86 0.60 3.69 -10.03
N PHE A 87 -0.36 4.06 -10.88
CA PHE A 87 -1.16 3.08 -11.59
C PHE A 87 -0.23 2.25 -12.52
N GLY A 88 0.87 2.85 -12.97
CA GLY A 88 1.85 2.18 -13.81
C GLY A 88 1.29 1.98 -15.22
N GLY A 89 1.93 1.11 -15.99
CA GLY A 89 1.64 1.00 -17.42
C GLY A 89 2.45 1.98 -18.28
N PHE A 90 3.01 3.03 -17.68
CA PHE A 90 4.08 3.82 -18.27
C PHE A 90 5.45 3.10 -18.12
N ASP A 91 6.27 3.16 -19.17
CA ASP A 91 7.61 2.56 -19.16
C ASP A 91 8.52 3.26 -18.14
N LYS A 92 9.23 2.47 -17.33
CA LYS A 92 10.20 3.00 -16.35
C LYS A 92 11.35 3.75 -17.00
N ASN A 93 11.67 3.43 -18.25
CA ASN A 93 12.76 4.07 -18.99
C ASN A 93 12.27 5.19 -19.93
N GLY A 94 10.96 5.46 -19.98
CA GLY A 94 10.40 6.44 -20.90
C GLY A 94 10.73 7.89 -20.50
N THR A 95 10.76 8.81 -21.46
CA THR A 95 11.08 10.22 -21.21
C THR A 95 9.90 11.00 -20.62
N ILE A 96 10.14 12.23 -20.15
CA ILE A 96 9.07 13.10 -19.65
C ILE A 96 8.09 13.51 -20.78
N GLU A 97 8.58 13.63 -22.00
CA GLU A 97 7.75 13.91 -23.19
C GLU A 97 6.82 12.74 -23.49
N GLU A 98 7.35 11.51 -23.51
CA GLU A 98 6.56 10.28 -23.71
C GLU A 98 5.52 10.12 -22.58
N PHE A 99 5.87 10.48 -21.35
CA PHE A 99 4.92 10.47 -20.24
C PHE A 99 3.77 11.44 -20.44
N HIS A 100 4.02 12.67 -20.91
CA HIS A 100 2.94 13.63 -21.18
C HIS A 100 2.05 13.22 -22.36
N GLU A 101 2.62 12.55 -23.37
CA GLU A 101 1.84 11.92 -24.44
C GLU A 101 0.92 10.84 -23.87
N TYR A 102 1.47 9.94 -23.05
CA TYR A 102 0.69 8.92 -22.33
C TYR A 102 -0.42 9.52 -21.46
N VAL A 103 -0.16 10.62 -20.74
CA VAL A 103 -1.19 11.33 -19.96
C VAL A 103 -2.31 11.86 -20.87
N THR A 104 -1.96 12.37 -22.04
CA THR A 104 -2.93 12.89 -23.03
C THR A 104 -3.82 11.76 -23.54
N ASP A 105 -3.24 10.62 -23.91
CA ASP A 105 -3.98 9.43 -24.34
C ASP A 105 -4.92 8.91 -23.25
N MET A 106 -4.44 8.84 -22.01
CA MET A 106 -5.24 8.41 -20.86
C MET A 106 -6.41 9.36 -20.57
N LEU A 107 -6.22 10.67 -20.74
CA LEU A 107 -7.30 11.65 -20.64
C LEU A 107 -8.34 11.49 -21.77
N GLU A 108 -7.90 11.16 -22.99
CA GLU A 108 -8.80 10.92 -24.12
C GLU A 108 -9.68 9.68 -23.88
N ILE A 109 -9.06 8.57 -23.48
CA ILE A 109 -9.77 7.32 -23.13
C ILE A 109 -10.77 7.55 -21.99
N SER A 110 -10.34 8.28 -20.95
CA SER A 110 -11.20 8.56 -19.79
C SER A 110 -12.35 9.52 -20.12
N TRP A 111 -12.16 10.41 -21.09
CA TRP A 111 -13.24 11.25 -21.60
C TRP A 111 -14.25 10.45 -22.42
N ASP A 112 -13.80 9.51 -23.25
CA ASP A 112 -14.68 8.70 -24.09
C ASP A 112 -15.70 7.88 -23.28
N THR A 113 -15.32 7.44 -22.08
CA THR A 113 -16.25 6.79 -21.13
C THR A 113 -17.25 7.76 -20.49
N ASN A 114 -16.98 9.07 -20.56
CA ASN A 114 -17.74 10.15 -19.93
C ASN A 114 -18.36 11.13 -20.94
N ARG A 115 -18.69 10.68 -22.16
CA ARG A 115 -19.21 11.53 -23.26
C ARG A 115 -20.37 12.47 -22.92
N ARG A 116 -21.14 12.17 -21.86
CA ARG A 116 -22.23 13.05 -21.38
C ARG A 116 -21.72 14.37 -20.79
N MET A 117 -20.47 14.40 -20.32
CA MET A 117 -19.80 15.62 -19.87
C MET A 117 -18.97 16.21 -21.00
N GLY A 118 -19.04 17.53 -21.21
CA GLY A 118 -18.11 18.21 -22.12
C GLY A 118 -16.66 17.93 -21.72
N LYS A 119 -15.77 17.74 -22.70
CA LYS A 119 -14.36 17.31 -22.50
C LYS A 119 -13.64 18.07 -21.38
N LYS A 120 -13.77 19.40 -21.36
CA LYS A 120 -13.17 20.27 -20.33
C LYS A 120 -13.66 19.92 -18.91
N ASN A 121 -14.95 19.66 -18.74
CA ASN A 121 -15.53 19.35 -17.43
C ASN A 121 -15.16 17.94 -16.98
N ALA A 122 -15.10 16.98 -17.90
CA ALA A 122 -14.65 15.61 -17.60
C ALA A 122 -13.19 15.62 -17.08
N ILE A 123 -12.28 16.31 -17.79
CA ILE A 123 -10.88 16.43 -17.37
C ILE A 123 -10.75 17.13 -16.02
N ALA A 124 -11.49 18.23 -15.80
CA ALA A 124 -11.47 18.95 -14.53
C ALA A 124 -11.91 18.06 -13.37
N LYS A 125 -13.00 17.29 -13.56
CA LYS A 125 -13.50 16.34 -12.57
C LYS A 125 -12.48 15.24 -12.25
N LEU A 126 -11.83 14.66 -13.26
CA LEU A 126 -10.79 13.63 -13.06
C LEU A 126 -9.63 14.15 -12.20
N ARG A 127 -9.17 15.38 -12.46
CA ARG A 127 -8.09 16.00 -11.67
C ARG A 127 -8.53 16.32 -10.24
N GLU A 128 -9.77 16.78 -10.05
CA GLU A 128 -10.35 17.02 -8.72
C GLU A 128 -10.49 15.71 -7.92
N ASP A 129 -10.99 14.65 -8.55
CA ASP A 129 -11.11 13.32 -7.95
C ASP A 129 -9.73 12.76 -7.57
N ALA A 130 -8.74 12.89 -8.45
CA ALA A 130 -7.36 12.50 -8.15
C ALA A 130 -6.81 13.28 -6.95
N LYS A 131 -6.98 14.61 -6.92
CA LYS A 131 -6.57 15.45 -5.79
C LYS A 131 -7.20 14.98 -4.47
N LYS A 132 -8.52 14.76 -4.47
CA LYS A 132 -9.25 14.28 -3.30
C LYS A 132 -8.73 12.91 -2.81
N GLN A 133 -8.40 12.00 -3.73
CA GLN A 133 -7.80 10.72 -3.37
C GLN A 133 -6.39 10.88 -2.79
N MET A 134 -5.59 11.80 -3.33
CA MET A 134 -4.20 12.01 -2.93
C MET A 134 -4.06 12.73 -1.59
N ASP A 135 -5.03 13.56 -1.21
CA ASP A 135 -5.13 14.17 0.12
C ASP A 135 -5.62 13.20 1.20
N GLY A 136 -6.09 12.01 0.79
CA GLY A 136 -6.40 10.94 1.71
C GLY A 136 -5.15 10.39 2.43
N PRO A 137 -5.33 9.66 3.54
CA PRO A 137 -4.25 8.94 4.21
C PRO A 137 -3.46 8.00 3.28
N SER A 138 -2.14 7.88 3.50
CA SER A 138 -1.23 7.04 2.73
C SER A 138 -1.51 5.58 2.99
N PHE A 139 -2.31 5.05 2.10
CA PHE A 139 -2.83 3.73 2.18
C PHE A 139 -2.23 2.97 1.00
N LEU A 140 -0.94 2.62 1.15
CA LEU A 140 -0.09 2.28 0.02
C LEU A 140 0.09 0.80 -0.27
N THR A 141 -0.65 -0.08 0.40
CA THR A 141 -0.70 -1.45 -0.09
C THR A 141 -1.63 -1.53 -1.27
N GLY A 142 -1.09 -2.12 -2.34
CA GLY A 142 -1.79 -2.47 -3.57
C GLY A 142 -2.91 -3.50 -3.40
N VAL A 143 -3.84 -3.30 -2.47
CA VAL A 143 -5.19 -3.78 -2.69
C VAL A 143 -5.92 -2.56 -3.21
N CYS A 144 -5.84 -2.32 -4.52
CA CYS A 144 -6.84 -1.48 -5.16
C CYS A 144 -8.18 -2.09 -4.78
N THR A 145 -8.89 -1.46 -3.84
CA THR A 145 -10.34 -1.63 -3.78
C THR A 145 -10.80 -1.32 -5.20
N PHE A 146 -11.32 -2.33 -5.90
CA PHE A 146 -11.88 -2.17 -7.22
C PHE A 146 -12.96 -1.09 -7.16
N SER A 147 -12.57 0.16 -7.38
CA SER A 147 -13.49 1.18 -7.81
C SER A 147 -13.80 0.81 -9.24
N SER A 148 -14.86 0.05 -9.41
CA SER A 148 -15.40 -0.46 -10.68
C SER A 148 -15.69 0.63 -11.73
N SER A 149 -15.47 1.90 -11.43
CA SER A 149 -16.00 3.02 -12.19
C SER A 149 -15.05 3.69 -13.19
N LEU A 150 -13.74 3.44 -13.20
CA LEU A 150 -12.83 4.26 -14.04
C LEU A 150 -12.00 3.52 -15.10
N PHE A 151 -11.68 2.22 -14.96
CA PHE A 151 -10.80 1.54 -15.93
C PHE A 151 -11.21 0.08 -16.18
N SER A 152 -12.38 -0.13 -16.81
CA SER A 152 -12.96 -1.47 -17.00
C SER A 152 -12.62 -2.16 -18.33
N ALA A 153 -11.70 -1.67 -19.17
CA ALA A 153 -11.64 -2.12 -20.57
C ALA A 153 -10.33 -2.73 -21.09
N HIS A 154 -9.17 -2.61 -20.46
CA HIS A 154 -7.96 -3.19 -21.04
C HIS A 154 -7.05 -3.88 -20.02
N LYS A 155 -6.78 -5.17 -20.31
CA LYS A 155 -5.66 -5.99 -19.83
C LYS A 155 -5.29 -5.72 -18.37
N LEU A 156 -5.94 -6.47 -17.46
CA LEU A 156 -5.64 -6.54 -16.02
C LEU A 156 -4.17 -6.95 -15.82
N THR A 157 -3.25 -6.04 -16.04
CA THR A 157 -1.88 -6.19 -15.61
C THR A 157 -1.90 -5.92 -14.11
N CYS A 158 -1.47 -6.94 -13.36
CA CYS A 158 -1.26 -6.90 -11.91
C CYS A 158 -0.09 -5.93 -11.60
N SER A 159 -0.17 -4.67 -12.02
CA SER A 159 0.89 -3.67 -11.84
C SER A 159 0.71 -2.86 -10.56
N HIS A 160 -0.51 -2.76 -10.05
CA HIS A 160 -0.87 -1.85 -8.97
C HIS A 160 -0.81 -2.49 -7.59
N THR A 161 -0.85 -3.82 -7.55
CA THR A 161 -1.31 -4.51 -6.36
C THR A 161 -0.20 -4.89 -5.37
N GLN A 162 1.02 -4.43 -5.62
CA GLN A 162 2.21 -4.95 -4.94
C GLN A 162 3.27 -3.87 -4.69
N MET A 163 2.85 -2.66 -4.32
CA MET A 163 3.78 -1.68 -3.76
C MET A 163 4.24 -2.20 -2.40
N LYS A 164 5.44 -2.76 -2.40
CA LYS A 164 6.14 -3.22 -1.20
C LYS A 164 6.69 -2.00 -0.47
N PRO A 165 6.74 -2.03 0.87
CA PRO A 165 7.32 -0.94 1.62
C PRO A 165 8.73 -0.63 1.11
N LEU A 166 9.07 0.66 1.09
CA LEU A 166 10.44 1.08 0.82
C LEU A 166 11.35 0.68 1.99
N PRO A 167 12.65 0.52 1.77
CA PRO A 167 13.61 0.32 2.85
C PRO A 167 13.46 1.38 3.95
N ASP A 168 13.80 1.02 5.19
CA ASP A 168 13.78 1.88 6.37
C ASP A 168 12.40 2.42 6.81
N GLN A 169 11.32 1.85 6.30
CA GLN A 169 9.98 2.16 6.78
C GLN A 169 9.69 1.46 8.12
N ASN A 170 9.66 2.26 9.19
CA ASN A 170 9.49 1.80 10.56
C ASN A 170 8.15 1.13 10.90
N TYR A 171 7.17 1.17 9.99
CA TYR A 171 5.89 0.45 10.16
C TYR A 171 5.94 -0.98 9.63
N VAL A 172 7.06 -1.41 9.07
CA VAL A 172 7.29 -2.78 8.61
C VAL A 172 7.85 -3.60 9.77
N HIS A 173 7.15 -4.69 10.11
CA HIS A 173 7.65 -5.67 11.06
C HIS A 173 8.48 -6.69 10.33
N ILE A 174 9.75 -6.79 10.70
CA ILE A 174 10.70 -7.72 10.10
C ILE A 174 11.04 -8.79 11.14
N ARG A 175 10.78 -10.06 10.81
CA ARG A 175 11.09 -11.19 11.71
C ARG A 175 11.69 -12.37 10.93
N PRO A 176 12.93 -12.79 11.22
CA PRO A 176 13.51 -13.98 10.62
C PRO A 176 12.90 -15.26 11.22
N PRO A 177 12.46 -16.23 10.41
CA PRO A 177 12.24 -17.58 10.89
C PRO A 177 13.56 -18.17 11.42
N PRO A 178 13.54 -18.98 12.49
CA PRO A 178 14.75 -19.63 13.01
C PRO A 178 15.48 -20.42 11.92
N ASP A 179 16.81 -20.32 11.90
CA ASP A 179 17.69 -21.02 10.96
C ASP A 179 17.38 -20.72 9.48
N SER A 180 16.87 -19.52 9.18
CA SER A 180 16.56 -19.10 7.82
C SER A 180 17.43 -17.92 7.38
N GLN A 181 17.82 -17.94 6.11
CA GLN A 181 18.42 -16.78 5.43
C GLN A 181 17.37 -15.76 4.96
N LEU A 182 16.09 -16.05 5.21
CA LEU A 182 14.97 -15.19 4.87
C LEU A 182 14.42 -14.50 6.11
N SER A 183 13.78 -13.37 5.89
CA SER A 183 12.95 -12.69 6.88
C SER A 183 11.54 -12.52 6.33
N MET A 184 10.55 -12.57 7.20
CA MET A 184 9.17 -12.22 6.88
C MET A 184 9.00 -10.73 7.10
N HIS A 185 8.50 -10.00 6.11
CA HIS A 185 8.01 -8.64 6.31
C HIS A 185 6.52 -8.66 6.48
N LEU A 186 6.02 -7.90 7.44
CA LEU A 186 4.62 -7.75 7.72
C LEU A 186 4.30 -6.26 7.86
N TRP A 187 3.39 -5.75 7.05
CA TRP A 187 3.02 -4.34 7.07
C TRP A 187 1.51 -4.14 6.89
N VAL A 188 1.00 -3.03 7.40
CA VAL A 188 -0.44 -2.74 7.41
C VAL A 188 -0.92 -2.40 6.02
N THR A 189 -2.12 -2.86 5.68
CA THR A 189 -2.76 -2.47 4.43
C THR A 189 -3.36 -1.07 4.46
N SER A 190 -3.65 -0.58 3.27
CA SER A 190 -4.25 0.67 2.86
C SER A 190 -5.62 0.99 3.46
N SER A 191 -6.10 0.27 4.46
CA SER A 191 -7.31 0.67 5.17
C SER A 191 -7.27 0.10 6.57
N PRO A 192 -7.22 0.95 7.62
CA PRO A 192 -7.30 0.48 9.00
C PRO A 192 -8.60 -0.28 9.23
N ASN A 193 -9.67 0.08 8.52
CA ASN A 193 -10.97 -0.59 8.60
C ASN A 193 -10.98 -1.96 7.92
N ALA A 194 -10.02 -2.25 7.03
CA ALA A 194 -9.97 -3.54 6.36
C ALA A 194 -9.39 -4.64 7.25
N ASN A 195 -8.73 -4.29 8.36
CA ASN A 195 -8.09 -5.23 9.28
C ASN A 195 -7.12 -6.19 8.59
N ARG A 196 -6.45 -5.74 7.53
CA ARG A 196 -5.59 -6.57 6.70
C ARG A 196 -4.13 -6.16 6.83
N TRP A 197 -3.27 -7.16 6.78
CA TRP A 197 -1.82 -7.04 6.69
C TRP A 197 -1.36 -7.64 5.38
N CYS A 198 -0.28 -7.09 4.82
CA CYS A 198 0.46 -7.73 3.76
C CYS A 198 1.68 -8.44 4.35
N LEU A 199 1.99 -9.62 3.82
CA LEU A 199 3.18 -10.38 4.15
C LEU A 199 3.98 -10.71 2.88
N ASP A 200 5.30 -10.62 2.95
CA ASP A 200 6.19 -11.22 1.96
C ASP A 200 7.45 -11.81 2.62
N PHE A 201 8.35 -12.32 1.77
CA PHE A 201 9.67 -12.78 2.17
C PHE A 201 10.75 -11.89 1.57
N VAL A 202 11.76 -11.59 2.37
CA VAL A 202 13.00 -10.93 1.92
C VAL A 202 14.23 -11.76 2.27
N ARG A 203 15.34 -11.53 1.59
CA ARG A 203 16.65 -12.02 2.03
C ARG A 203 17.16 -11.18 3.19
N THR A 204 17.45 -11.80 4.33
CA THR A 204 17.89 -11.11 5.55
C THR A 204 19.15 -10.25 5.33
N THR A 205 20.05 -10.66 4.44
CA THR A 205 21.31 -9.95 4.19
C THR A 205 21.20 -8.75 3.28
N THR A 206 20.22 -8.73 2.37
CA THR A 206 20.12 -7.69 1.31
C THR A 206 18.82 -6.91 1.36
N ASP A 207 17.91 -7.26 2.27
CA ASP A 207 16.54 -6.74 2.35
C ASP A 207 15.75 -6.84 1.02
N LYS A 208 16.18 -7.74 0.13
CA LYS A 208 15.60 -7.85 -1.20
C LYS A 208 14.44 -8.82 -1.16
N ALA A 209 13.27 -8.34 -1.57
CA ALA A 209 12.08 -9.16 -1.73
C ALA A 209 12.33 -10.37 -2.64
N VAL A 210 11.84 -11.53 -2.22
CA VAL A 210 11.89 -12.79 -2.95
C VAL A 210 10.49 -13.43 -2.96
N ASN A 211 10.23 -14.29 -3.94
CA ASN A 211 9.06 -15.14 -3.88
C ASN A 211 9.28 -16.25 -2.84
N THR A 212 8.20 -16.82 -2.34
CA THR A 212 8.20 -17.94 -1.42
C THR A 212 9.02 -19.08 -2.00
N PRO A 213 10.02 -19.59 -1.26
CA PRO A 213 10.84 -20.68 -1.74
C PRO A 213 10.00 -21.92 -2.10
N PRO A 214 10.49 -22.76 -3.03
CA PRO A 214 9.85 -24.03 -3.31
C PRO A 214 9.63 -24.83 -2.01
N ASN A 215 8.45 -25.44 -1.89
CA ASN A 215 8.01 -26.26 -0.75
C ASN A 215 7.81 -25.52 0.58
N PHE A 216 7.94 -24.19 0.62
CA PHE A 216 7.45 -23.41 1.75
C PHE A 216 5.93 -23.30 1.62
N GLU A 217 5.24 -23.50 2.73
CA GLU A 217 3.80 -23.34 2.78
C GLU A 217 3.41 -22.44 3.93
N LEU A 218 2.49 -21.52 3.66
CA LEU A 218 1.91 -20.65 4.66
C LEU A 218 0.45 -21.07 4.86
N HIS A 219 0.07 -21.33 6.10
CA HIS A 219 -1.27 -21.80 6.45
C HIS A 219 -1.89 -20.88 7.49
N VAL A 220 -3.18 -20.60 7.37
CA VAL A 220 -3.97 -20.08 8.50
C VAL A 220 -4.31 -21.26 9.39
N VAL A 221 -4.06 -21.12 10.68
CA VAL A 221 -4.31 -22.16 11.68
C VAL A 221 -5.27 -21.61 12.73
N PRO A 222 -6.11 -22.46 13.35
CA PRO A 222 -6.99 -22.00 14.40
C PRO A 222 -6.14 -21.41 15.53
N ASP A 223 -6.63 -20.31 16.10
CA ASP A 223 -6.02 -19.74 17.29
C ASP A 223 -6.12 -20.78 18.42
N LEU A 224 -5.00 -21.10 19.04
CA LEU A 224 -4.94 -22.04 20.17
C LEU A 224 -5.82 -21.58 21.34
N LYS A 225 -6.04 -20.27 21.48
CA LYS A 225 -6.89 -19.66 22.50
C LYS A 225 -8.32 -19.39 22.02
N LYS A 226 -8.55 -19.37 20.70
CA LYS A 226 -9.85 -19.07 20.08
C LYS A 226 -10.18 -20.02 18.92
N PRO A 227 -10.34 -21.32 19.20
CA PRO A 227 -10.43 -22.36 18.16
C PRO A 227 -11.69 -22.28 17.29
N TRP A 228 -12.69 -21.48 17.67
CA TRP A 228 -13.98 -21.38 16.96
C TRP A 228 -13.94 -20.51 15.69
N LEU A 229 -12.83 -19.83 15.38
CA LEU A 229 -12.74 -19.03 14.16
C LEU A 229 -12.65 -19.92 12.90
N PRO A 230 -13.53 -19.71 11.89
CA PRO A 230 -13.80 -20.68 10.81
C PRO A 230 -12.71 -20.77 9.70
N CYS A 231 -11.44 -20.50 10.00
CA CYS A 231 -10.36 -20.45 9.00
C CYS A 231 -9.21 -21.43 9.29
N SER A 232 -9.48 -22.53 9.99
CA SER A 232 -8.46 -23.51 10.35
C SER A 232 -7.98 -24.35 9.17
N GLY A 233 -6.67 -24.35 8.89
CA GLY A 233 -6.02 -25.28 7.96
C GLY A 233 -6.03 -24.84 6.50
N MET A 234 -6.42 -23.60 6.21
CA MET A 234 -6.37 -23.09 4.83
C MET A 234 -4.95 -22.69 4.45
N LYS A 235 -4.43 -23.30 3.38
CA LYS A 235 -3.19 -22.85 2.73
C LYS A 235 -3.43 -21.46 2.12
N LEU A 236 -2.59 -20.51 2.50
CA LEU A 236 -2.61 -19.16 1.97
C LEU A 236 -2.04 -19.17 0.55
N THR A 237 -2.74 -18.48 -0.34
CA THR A 237 -2.30 -18.24 -1.70
C THR A 237 -1.82 -16.79 -1.85
N PRO A 238 -0.81 -16.53 -2.68
CA PRO A 238 -0.41 -15.17 -3.01
C PRO A 238 -1.57 -14.37 -3.59
N LEU A 239 -1.62 -13.07 -3.30
CA LEU A 239 -2.68 -12.17 -3.78
C LEU A 239 -2.80 -12.18 -5.32
N CYS A 240 -1.72 -12.34 -6.06
CA CYS A 240 -1.76 -12.40 -7.52
C CYS A 240 -2.56 -13.59 -8.07
N TYR A 241 -2.74 -14.67 -7.29
CA TYR A 241 -3.59 -15.79 -7.69
C TYR A 241 -5.06 -15.39 -7.79
N THR A 242 -5.52 -14.47 -6.93
CA THR A 242 -6.91 -13.99 -7.01
C THR A 242 -7.16 -13.17 -8.28
N PHE A 243 -6.09 -12.77 -8.98
CA PHE A 243 -6.12 -12.10 -10.28
C PHE A 243 -5.79 -13.06 -11.44
N GLY A 244 -5.76 -14.38 -11.20
CA GLY A 244 -5.50 -15.38 -12.23
C GLY A 244 -4.03 -15.52 -12.66
N VAL A 245 -3.08 -14.90 -11.94
CA VAL A 245 -1.64 -15.03 -12.21
C VAL A 245 -1.14 -16.34 -11.59
N GLN A 246 -0.58 -17.23 -12.41
CA GLN A 246 -0.01 -18.50 -11.93
C GLN A 246 1.36 -18.28 -11.28
N GLN A 247 1.80 -19.17 -10.38
CA GLN A 247 3.08 -19.01 -9.65
C GLN A 247 4.29 -18.73 -10.55
N LYS A 248 4.38 -19.48 -11.64
CA LYS A 248 5.49 -19.41 -12.61
C LYS A 248 5.56 -18.06 -13.32
N ASP A 249 4.44 -17.33 -13.37
CA ASP A 249 4.31 -16.04 -14.02
C ASP A 249 4.49 -14.87 -13.02
N ILE A 250 4.59 -15.18 -11.71
CA ILE A 250 4.91 -14.18 -10.69
C ILE A 250 6.37 -13.80 -10.83
N LYS A 251 6.63 -12.54 -11.19
CA LYS A 251 7.98 -11.98 -11.26
C LYS A 251 8.70 -12.17 -9.92
N PRO A 252 10.02 -12.42 -9.91
CA PRO A 252 10.79 -12.56 -8.67
C PRO A 252 10.62 -11.36 -7.74
N GLY A 253 10.30 -11.63 -6.47
CA GLY A 253 10.15 -10.61 -5.44
C GLY A 253 8.82 -9.87 -5.49
N MET A 254 7.88 -10.26 -6.34
CA MET A 254 6.56 -9.63 -6.44
C MET A 254 5.48 -10.39 -5.65
N GLU A 255 5.76 -11.60 -5.17
CA GLU A 255 4.79 -12.33 -4.36
C GLU A 255 4.46 -11.59 -3.05
N THR A 256 3.17 -11.57 -2.69
CA THR A 256 2.64 -10.92 -1.47
C THR A 256 1.38 -11.67 -1.03
N TYR A 257 1.23 -11.88 0.27
CA TYR A 257 0.08 -12.49 0.91
C TYR A 257 -0.75 -11.43 1.62
N VAL A 258 -2.05 -11.66 1.75
CA VAL A 258 -2.94 -10.81 2.55
C VAL A 258 -3.46 -11.63 3.72
N LEU A 259 -3.24 -11.11 4.93
CA LEU A 259 -3.61 -11.75 6.19
C LEU A 259 -4.61 -10.88 6.94
N LEU A 260 -5.50 -11.48 7.72
CA LEU A 260 -6.38 -10.74 8.62
C LEU A 260 -5.67 -10.49 9.96
N SER A 261 -6.00 -9.38 10.61
CA SER A 261 -5.47 -9.02 11.92
C SER A 261 -5.86 -10.07 12.96
N GLY A 262 -4.92 -10.46 13.83
CA GLY A 262 -5.15 -11.42 14.91
C GLY A 262 -5.16 -12.89 14.49
N VAL A 263 -5.09 -13.23 13.20
CA VAL A 263 -5.06 -14.64 12.79
C VAL A 263 -3.74 -15.29 13.15
N SER A 264 -3.79 -16.56 13.52
CA SER A 264 -2.60 -17.40 13.70
C SER A 264 -2.21 -18.01 12.36
N CYS A 265 -0.92 -17.99 12.07
CA CYS A 265 -0.34 -18.56 10.86
C CYS A 265 0.75 -19.57 11.20
N CYS A 266 0.90 -20.57 10.33
CA CYS A 266 1.95 -21.58 10.38
C CYS A 266 2.76 -21.55 9.08
N LEU A 267 4.06 -21.33 9.20
CA LEU A 267 5.02 -21.47 8.11
C LEU A 267 5.66 -22.86 8.19
N VAL A 268 5.35 -23.70 7.21
CA VAL A 268 5.89 -25.05 7.03
C VAL A 268 7.10 -24.98 6.11
N ARG A 269 8.21 -25.58 6.54
CA ARG A 269 9.48 -25.58 5.81
C ARG A 269 10.08 -26.99 5.81
N PRO A 270 10.51 -27.54 4.67
CA PRO A 270 11.10 -28.87 4.63
C PRO A 270 12.33 -28.99 5.53
N GLY A 271 12.42 -30.08 6.29
CA GLY A 271 13.56 -30.35 7.17
C GLY A 271 13.70 -29.44 8.40
N HIS A 272 12.76 -28.53 8.64
CA HIS A 272 12.80 -27.59 9.76
C HIS A 272 11.51 -27.70 10.59
N LYS A 273 11.58 -27.23 11.84
CA LYS A 273 10.38 -27.09 12.67
C LYS A 273 9.44 -26.03 12.08
N ASN A 274 8.15 -26.31 12.15
CA ASN A 274 7.08 -25.38 11.79
C ASN A 274 7.19 -24.12 12.65
N VAL A 275 6.97 -22.96 12.03
CA VAL A 275 7.04 -21.67 12.72
C VAL A 275 5.63 -21.09 12.82
N MET A 276 5.15 -20.95 14.04
CA MET A 276 3.85 -20.35 14.35
C MET A 276 4.04 -18.87 14.67
N PHE A 277 3.14 -18.02 14.18
CA PHE A 277 3.11 -16.61 14.54
C PHE A 277 1.67 -16.09 14.52
N VAL A 278 1.44 -15.00 15.24
CA VAL A 278 0.14 -14.31 15.29
C VAL A 278 0.30 -12.97 14.60
N VAL A 279 -0.59 -12.69 13.64
CA VAL A 279 -0.64 -11.39 12.97
C VAL A 279 -1.10 -10.34 13.98
N PRO A 280 -0.41 -9.20 14.15
CA PRO A 280 -0.80 -8.21 15.14
C PRO A 280 -2.23 -7.72 14.94
N MET A 281 -2.91 -7.42 16.05
CA MET A 281 -4.26 -6.87 16.00
C MET A 281 -4.17 -5.36 15.76
N LEU A 282 -4.78 -4.88 14.67
CA LEU A 282 -4.93 -3.45 14.45
C LEU A 282 -5.99 -2.89 15.39
N PRO A 283 -5.78 -1.71 16.00
CA PRO A 283 -6.83 -0.99 16.69
C PRO A 283 -7.99 -0.76 15.73
N GLN A 284 -9.17 -1.25 16.11
CA GLN A 284 -10.40 -0.98 15.37
C GLN A 284 -11.13 0.18 16.05
N PRO A 285 -11.61 1.18 15.29
CA PRO A 285 -12.57 2.11 15.86
C PRO A 285 -13.79 1.30 16.30
N THR A 286 -14.35 1.64 17.46
CA THR A 286 -15.65 1.13 17.87
C THR A 286 -16.63 1.43 16.72
N PRO A 287 -17.26 0.41 16.12
CA PRO A 287 -18.24 0.65 15.08
C PRO A 287 -19.36 1.55 15.60
N ALA A 288 -19.79 2.55 14.82
CA ALA A 288 -20.81 3.50 15.25
C ALA A 288 -22.12 2.81 15.71
N TYR A 289 -22.45 1.65 15.13
CA TYR A 289 -23.63 0.89 15.56
C TYR A 289 -23.52 0.31 16.97
N LEU A 290 -22.31 0.17 17.53
CA LEU A 290 -22.12 -0.26 18.92
C LEU A 290 -22.36 0.86 19.92
N GLU A 291 -22.41 2.12 19.50
CA GLU A 291 -22.68 3.24 20.41
C GLU A 291 -24.08 3.16 21.06
N ASP A 292 -25.03 2.53 20.36
CA ASP A 292 -26.40 2.31 20.83
C ASP A 292 -26.64 0.89 21.39
N CYS A 293 -25.61 0.05 21.45
CA CYS A 293 -25.72 -1.34 21.91
C CYS A 293 -25.32 -1.49 23.38
N ILE A 294 -26.15 -2.17 24.18
CA ILE A 294 -25.72 -2.67 25.50
C ILE A 294 -24.89 -3.94 25.26
N ILE A 295 -23.58 -3.85 25.48
CA ILE A 295 -22.68 -5.00 25.39
C ILE A 295 -22.75 -5.76 26.72
N ILE A 296 -23.17 -7.03 26.67
CA ILE A 296 -23.12 -7.94 27.81
C ILE A 296 -21.88 -8.82 27.60
N ASP A 297 -20.91 -8.67 28.51
CA ASP A 297 -19.72 -9.52 28.55
C ASP A 297 -19.97 -10.73 29.48
N PHE A 298 -19.40 -11.87 29.10
CA PHE A 298 -19.46 -13.12 29.86
C PHE A 298 -18.02 -13.52 30.22
N ASP A 299 -17.44 -12.78 31.17
CA ASP A 299 -16.13 -13.08 31.76
C ASP A 299 -16.06 -14.49 32.37
#